data_AF-B9DN90-F1
#
_entry.id   AF-B9DN90-F1
#
_cell.length_a   1.000
_cell.length_b   1.000
_cell.length_c   1.000
_cell.angle_alpha   90.00
_cell.angle_beta   90.00
_cell.angle_gamma   90.00
#
_symmetry.space_group_name_H-M   'P 1'
#
loop_
_entity.id
_entity.type
_entity.pdbx_description
1 polymer ?
#
loop_
_entity_poly.entity_id
_entity_poly.type
_entity_poly.pdbx_seq_one_letter_code
_entity_poly.pdbx_strand_id
1 'polypeptide(L)' 'MHRNGEVIGLLDIDAPIKERFTGDDQVGLESIMKILEKQIAQTVK' A
#
# COMPACT_ATOMS: atom_id res chain seq x y z
N MET A 1 4.61 1.57 -2.66
CA MET A 1 5.29 2.15 -1.49
C MET A 1 6.44 3.00 -1.97
N HIS A 2 6.47 4.25 -1.52
CA HIS A 2 7.58 5.15 -1.84
C HIS A 2 8.35 5.50 -0.57
N ARG A 3 9.67 5.54 -0.68
CA ARG A 3 10.54 6.03 0.39
C ARG A 3 11.61 6.91 -0.25
N ASN A 4 11.72 8.13 0.26
CA ASN A 4 12.66 9.15 -0.25
C ASN A 4 12.52 9.42 -1.77
N GLY A 5 11.31 9.33 -2.31
CA GLY A 5 11.05 9.52 -3.75
C GLY A 5 11.33 8.29 -4.61
N GLU A 6 11.79 7.20 -4.03
CA GLU A 6 12.08 5.94 -4.73
C GLU A 6 10.99 4.89 -4.44
N VAL A 7 10.60 4.12 -5.46
CA VAL A 7 9.63 3.02 -5.31
C VAL A 7 10.35 1.84 -4.65
N ILE A 8 10.03 1.57 -3.38
CA ILE A 8 10.69 0.51 -2.59
C ILE A 8 9.89 -0.79 -2.49
N GLY A 9 8.68 -0.82 -3.03
CA GLY A 9 7.83 -2.00 -2.95
C GLY A 9 6.52 -1.83 -3.69
N LEU A 10 6.16 -2.88 -4.42
CA LEU A 10 4.85 -3.07 -5.02
C LEU A 10 4.04 -3.98 -4.08
N LEU A 11 2.82 -3.57 -3.76
CA LEU A 11 1.89 -4.41 -3.03
C LEU A 11 1.15 -5.27 -4.05
N ASP A 12 1.46 -6.56 -4.09
CA ASP A 12 0.79 -7.50 -4.98
C ASP A 12 -0.48 -8.01 -4.30
N ILE A 13 -1.63 -7.72 -4.91
CA ILE A 13 -2.95 -8.06 -4.39
C ILE A 13 -3.59 -9.02 -5.39
N ASP A 14 -3.10 -10.27 -5.39
CA ASP A 14 -3.65 -11.33 -6.24
C ASP A 14 -5.07 -11.68 -5.79
N ALA A 15 -6.06 -11.14 -6.52
CA ALA A 15 -7.46 -11.53 -6.38
C ALA A 15 -7.91 -12.24 -7.67
N PRO A 16 -8.41 -13.50 -7.60
CA PRO A 16 -8.85 -14.25 -8.78
C PRO A 16 -10.14 -13.72 -9.43
N ILE A 17 -10.56 -12.49 -9.11
CA ILE A 17 -11.85 -11.91 -9.48
C ILE A 17 -11.61 -10.48 -9.99
N LYS A 18 -11.96 -10.23 -11.25
CA LYS A 18 -11.92 -8.87 -11.84
C LYS A 18 -12.95 -7.98 -11.14
N GLU A 19 -12.61 -6.70 -10.94
CA GLU A 19 -13.48 -5.67 -10.35
C GLU A 19 -13.83 -5.85 -8.86
N ARG A 20 -13.06 -6.66 -8.12
CA ARG A 20 -13.20 -6.75 -6.64
C ARG A 20 -12.85 -5.45 -5.92
N PHE A 21 -12.11 -4.55 -6.56
CA PHE A 21 -11.72 -3.27 -5.98
C PHE A 21 -12.78 -2.22 -6.31
N THR A 22 -13.61 -1.90 -5.32
CA THR A 22 -14.53 -0.78 -5.33
C THR A 22 -13.82 0.51 -4.89
N GLY A 23 -14.50 1.65 -4.98
CA GLY A 23 -13.95 2.92 -4.50
C GLY A 23 -13.60 2.90 -3.00
N ASP A 24 -14.38 2.18 -2.19
CA ASP A 24 -14.11 2.00 -0.76
C ASP A 24 -12.85 1.17 -0.50
N ASP A 25 -12.60 0.15 -1.33
CA ASP A 25 -11.36 -0.65 -1.26
C ASP A 25 -10.13 0.19 -1.58
N GLN A 26 -10.23 1.11 -2.55
CA GLN A 26 -9.15 2.05 -2.86
C GLN A 26 -8.81 2.92 -1.65
N VAL A 27 -9.81 3.53 -1.02
CA VAL A 27 -9.62 4.39 0.17
C VAL A 27 -9.02 3.60 1.34
N GLY A 28 -9.47 2.36 1.54
CA GLY A 28 -8.94 1.45 2.55
C GLY A 28 -7.47 1.08 2.29
N LEU A 29 -7.13 0.69 1.05
CA LEU A 29 -5.76 0.35 0.67
C LEU A 29 -4.81 1.54 0.78
N GLU A 30 -5.24 2.75 0.39
CA GLU A 30 -4.44 3.96 0.56
C GLU A 30 -4.17 4.26 2.04
N SER A 31 -5.17 4.06 2.90
CA SER A 31 -5.03 4.25 4.35
C SER A 31 -4.05 3.24 4.96
N ILE A 32 -4.14 1.97 4.53
CA ILE A 32 -3.22 0.90 4.95
C ILE A 32 -1.79 1.19 4.45
N MET A 33 -1.64 1.63 3.20
CA MET A 33 -0.35 2.04 2.64
C MET A 33 0.33 3.13 3.47
N LYS A 34 -0.41 4.18 3.87
CA LYS A 34 0.13 5.25 4.71
C LYS A 34 0.62 4.74 6.06
N ILE A 35 -0.08 3.78 6.67
CA ILE A 35 0.31 3.17 7.94
C ILE A 35 1.58 2.32 7.75
N LEU A 36 1.63 1.52 6.69
CA LEU A 36 2.80 0.70 6.34
C LEU A 36 4.02 1.57 6.05
N GLU A 37 3.88 2.63 5.25
CA GLU A 37 4.96 3.58 4.96
C GLU A 37 5.48 4.24 6.26
N LYS A 38 4.57 4.64 7.16
CA LYS A 38 4.95 5.19 8.47
C LYS A 38 5.68 4.17 9.35
N GLN A 39 5.23 2.92 9.38
CA GLN A 39 5.88 1.86 10.15
C GLN A 39 7.26 1.52 9.59
N ILE A 40 7.38 1.35 8.27
CA ILE A 40 8.67 1.09 7.60
C ILE A 40 9.66 2.23 7.83
N ALA A 41 9.19 3.49 7.78
CA ALA A 41 10.01 4.65 8.08
C ALA A 41 10.47 4.72 9.55
N GLN A 42 9.69 4.16 10.49
CA GLN A 42 10.02 4.13 11.92
C GLN A 42 10.90 2.94 12.31
N THR A 43 10.77 1.80 11.65
CA THR A 43 11.45 0.55 12.01
C THR A 43 12.87 0.45 11.44
N VAL A 44 13.21 1.17 10.37
CA VAL A 44 14.58 1.22 9.86
C VAL A 44 15.33 2.36 10.53
N LYS A 45 15.91 2.06 11.70
CA LYS A 45 16.87 2.91 12.42
C LYS A 45 18.29 2.38 12.23
#